data_AF-A0A6P7YK01-F1
#
_entry.id   AF-A0A6P7YK01-F1
#
_cell.length_a   1.000
_cell.length_b   1.000
_cell.length_c   1.000
_cell.angle_alpha   90.00
_cell.angle_beta   90.00
_cell.angle_gamma   90.00
#
_symmetry.space_group_name_H-M   'P 1'
#
loop_
_entity.id
_entity.type
_entity.pdbx_description
1 polymer ?
#
loop_
_entity_poly.entity_id
_entity_poly.type
_entity_poly.pdbx_seq_one_letter_code
_entity_poly.pdbx_strand_id
1 'polypeptide(L)'
;MLLNYNIEGIFFSNQNWHGWICLSFLYYLRNGFINLDKPANPSSYEVATWIRKILRVEKTRPSGTVDSKMTGCLIVCIERATRLVKAQQRAGKEYVGIIRLHNDIESELQLSRVLEILTGALFQRPPFSAAVKRWLRIVTVYENKLLEYDPKTRFGVFWVSCEAGTYISTLCTHIGLLLGVGGHMKELRRVRSGNLTEKDNMVTMHDVLDAQWQLDNKKDETYLRRVIYPLEKLLTSHKRIVMKDSAVNAICYGANAMLPGVLQYEDGIEVNEEIVIITTKGEAICIAVAMMSTATISTCDHGMVAASKRVILERDTYPRQWGLGPKAGQKRMMRQRGKSESQTQSISRKGAVAVGQRIAKRKREREYNEMASTSTTRKFEEQRRKEKRKQRRWIVW
;
A
#
# COMPACT_ATOMS: atom_id res chain seq x y z
N MET A 1 -18.33 29.47 3.77
CA MET A 1 -18.85 28.35 4.58
C MET A 1 -18.89 27.10 3.71
N LEU A 2 -17.75 26.42 3.58
CA LEU A 2 -17.69 25.10 2.94
C LEU A 2 -17.78 24.08 4.06
N LEU A 3 -18.73 23.17 3.89
CA LEU A 3 -19.21 22.26 4.91
C LEU A 3 -18.12 21.27 5.31
N ASN A 4 -17.74 21.31 6.59
CA ASN A 4 -17.21 20.17 7.37
C ASN A 4 -18.29 19.08 7.46
N TYR A 5 -18.73 18.54 6.33
CA TYR A 5 -19.50 17.30 6.34
C TYR A 5 -18.51 16.16 6.55
N ASN A 6 -18.73 15.46 7.65
CA ASN A 6 -18.03 14.29 8.09
C ASN A 6 -17.85 13.31 6.90
N ILE A 7 -16.65 13.27 6.32
CA ILE A 7 -16.29 12.36 5.20
C ILE A 7 -16.43 10.89 5.67
N GLU A 8 -16.51 10.66 6.98
CA GLU A 8 -16.92 9.39 7.58
C GLU A 8 -18.23 8.82 7.00
N GLY A 9 -19.20 9.68 6.64
CA GLY A 9 -20.51 9.25 6.14
C GLY A 9 -20.52 8.66 4.72
N ILE A 10 -19.45 8.80 3.95
CA ILE A 10 -19.39 8.25 2.58
C ILE A 10 -19.18 6.72 2.59
N PHE A 11 -18.83 6.12 3.76
CA PHE A 11 -18.73 4.67 3.91
C PHE A 11 -19.38 4.10 5.18
N PHE A 12 -19.70 4.90 6.21
CA PHE A 12 -20.25 4.41 7.47
C PHE A 12 -21.76 4.64 7.62
N SER A 13 -22.53 3.79 6.97
CA SER A 13 -23.68 3.17 7.66
C SER A 13 -23.84 1.77 7.09
N ASN A 14 -24.10 0.79 7.96
CA ASN A 14 -24.40 -0.59 7.58
C ASN A 14 -25.59 -0.72 6.60
N GLN A 15 -26.23 0.39 6.21
CA GLN A 15 -27.40 0.45 5.34
C GLN A 15 -27.16 1.16 3.99
N ASN A 16 -26.06 1.90 3.79
CA ASN A 16 -25.79 2.61 2.52
C ASN A 16 -24.71 1.95 1.64
N TRP A 17 -24.73 0.62 1.56
CA TRP A 17 -24.00 -0.13 0.52
C TRP A 17 -24.68 -0.05 -0.86
N HIS A 18 -25.66 0.84 -1.05
CA HIS A 18 -26.53 0.88 -2.24
C HIS A 18 -25.77 1.11 -3.57
N GLY A 19 -24.67 1.87 -3.57
CA GLY A 19 -23.85 2.08 -4.78
C GLY A 19 -23.12 0.82 -5.26
N TRP A 20 -22.63 -0.01 -4.33
CA TRP A 20 -21.89 -1.24 -4.64
C TRP A 20 -22.79 -2.46 -4.81
N ILE A 21 -23.95 -2.47 -4.14
CA ILE A 21 -25.01 -3.47 -4.35
C ILE A 21 -25.52 -3.42 -5.79
N CYS A 22 -25.54 -2.24 -6.42
CA CYS A 22 -26.03 -2.06 -7.78
C CYS A 22 -24.99 -2.35 -8.89
N LEU A 23 -23.75 -2.68 -8.53
CA LEU A 23 -22.72 -3.06 -9.51
C LEU A 23 -22.97 -4.48 -10.03
N SER A 24 -22.68 -4.67 -11.32
CA SER A 24 -22.61 -5.99 -11.91
C SER A 24 -21.70 -6.88 -11.06
N PHE A 25 -22.16 -8.09 -10.79
CA PHE A 25 -21.44 -9.08 -10.01
C PHE A 25 -20.00 -9.31 -10.50
N LEU A 26 -19.80 -9.34 -11.82
CA LEU A 26 -18.46 -9.46 -12.40
C LEU A 26 -17.57 -8.28 -11.99
N TYR A 27 -18.07 -7.05 -12.06
CA TYR A 27 -17.30 -5.90 -11.61
C TYR A 27 -16.94 -5.97 -10.12
N TYR A 28 -17.90 -6.42 -9.30
CA TYR A 28 -17.69 -6.61 -7.86
C TYR A 28 -16.58 -7.64 -7.57
N LEU A 29 -16.65 -8.81 -8.22
CA LEU A 29 -15.66 -9.88 -8.10
C LEU A 29 -14.26 -9.40 -8.51
N ARG A 30 -14.16 -8.68 -9.64
CA ARG A 30 -12.88 -8.18 -10.17
C ARG A 30 -12.21 -7.13 -9.27
N ASN A 31 -13.01 -6.35 -8.55
CA ASN A 31 -12.55 -5.34 -7.60
C ASN A 31 -12.61 -5.83 -6.14
N GLY A 32 -12.66 -7.14 -5.94
CA GLY A 32 -12.82 -7.76 -4.64
C GLY A 32 -11.52 -8.18 -3.95
N PHE A 33 -11.61 -8.40 -2.65
CA PHE A 33 -10.66 -9.18 -1.88
C PHE A 33 -11.39 -10.07 -0.88
N ILE A 34 -10.70 -11.07 -0.35
CA ILE A 34 -11.22 -11.97 0.68
C ILE A 34 -10.38 -11.85 1.94
N ASN A 35 -11.01 -11.72 3.10
CA ASN A 35 -10.36 -11.85 4.41
C ASN A 35 -10.40 -13.32 4.82
N LEU A 36 -9.37 -14.09 4.44
CA LEU A 36 -9.38 -15.54 4.60
C LEU A 36 -8.78 -15.96 5.96
N ASP A 37 -9.38 -16.94 6.64
CA ASP A 37 -8.67 -17.73 7.65
C ASP A 37 -7.80 -18.78 6.93
N LYS A 38 -6.50 -18.51 6.86
CA LYS A 38 -5.57 -19.44 6.24
C LYS A 38 -5.46 -20.71 7.11
N PRO A 39 -5.67 -21.91 6.56
CA PRO A 39 -5.44 -23.15 7.30
C PRO A 39 -3.94 -23.38 7.54
N ALA A 40 -3.63 -24.21 8.54
CA ALA A 40 -2.27 -24.66 8.80
C ALA A 40 -1.80 -25.62 7.69
N ASN A 41 -0.51 -25.55 7.34
CA ASN A 41 0.23 -26.35 6.37
C ASN A 41 0.40 -25.79 4.94
N PRO A 42 -0.65 -25.43 4.17
CA PRO A 42 -0.42 -24.98 2.81
C PRO A 42 0.26 -23.61 2.81
N SER A 43 1.08 -23.36 1.79
CA SER A 43 1.71 -22.06 1.61
C SER A 43 0.65 -21.00 1.26
N SER A 44 0.92 -19.74 1.60
CA SER A 44 0.02 -18.64 1.25
C SER A 44 -0.24 -18.52 -0.26
N TYR A 45 0.73 -18.94 -1.08
CA TYR A 45 0.61 -18.92 -2.54
C TYR A 45 -0.23 -20.07 -3.08
N GLU A 46 -0.14 -21.26 -2.47
CA GLU A 46 -1.01 -22.41 -2.81
C GLU A 46 -2.45 -22.08 -2.50
N VAL A 47 -2.73 -21.54 -1.31
CA VAL A 47 -4.07 -21.11 -0.89
C VAL A 47 -4.65 -20.08 -1.88
N ALA A 48 -3.88 -19.06 -2.24
CA ALA A 48 -4.33 -18.08 -3.23
C ALA A 48 -4.57 -18.71 -4.61
N THR A 49 -3.80 -19.73 -4.99
CA THR A 49 -3.96 -20.47 -6.24
C THR A 49 -5.22 -21.35 -6.22
N TRP A 50 -5.56 -21.96 -5.09
CA TRP A 50 -6.83 -22.69 -4.94
C TRP A 50 -8.02 -21.74 -5.03
N ILE A 51 -7.97 -20.59 -4.35
CA ILE A 51 -9.03 -19.56 -4.47
C ILE A 51 -9.19 -19.10 -5.93
N ARG A 52 -8.09 -18.92 -6.66
CA ARG A 52 -8.14 -18.59 -8.10
C ARG A 52 -8.92 -19.63 -8.90
N LYS A 53 -8.64 -20.92 -8.64
CA LYS A 53 -9.29 -22.04 -9.31
C LYS A 53 -10.77 -22.15 -8.94
N ILE A 54 -11.10 -21.99 -7.66
CA ILE A 54 -12.49 -22.02 -7.17
C ILE A 54 -13.30 -20.91 -7.84
N LEU A 55 -12.86 -19.67 -7.75
CA LEU A 55 -13.59 -18.51 -8.28
C LEU A 55 -13.51 -18.36 -9.81
N ARG A 56 -12.70 -19.19 -10.49
CA ARG A 56 -12.46 -19.13 -11.96
C ARG A 56 -12.00 -17.75 -12.45
N VAL A 57 -11.21 -17.05 -11.64
CA VAL A 57 -10.67 -15.72 -11.94
C VAL A 57 -9.27 -15.80 -12.54
N GLU A 58 -8.86 -14.79 -13.30
CA GLU A 58 -7.55 -14.80 -13.98
C GLU A 58 -6.39 -14.67 -12.99
N LYS A 59 -6.57 -13.87 -11.93
CA LYS A 59 -5.47 -13.46 -11.06
C LYS A 59 -5.92 -13.30 -9.62
N THR A 60 -5.17 -13.91 -8.71
CA THR A 60 -5.26 -13.68 -7.27
C THR A 60 -3.87 -13.48 -6.70
N ARG A 61 -3.76 -12.77 -5.58
CA ARG A 61 -2.48 -12.62 -4.89
C ARG A 61 -2.68 -12.34 -3.38
N PRO A 62 -1.92 -12.99 -2.49
CA PRO A 62 -1.99 -12.71 -1.06
C PRO A 62 -1.30 -11.39 -0.70
N SER A 63 -1.80 -10.72 0.34
CA SER A 63 -1.25 -9.46 0.90
C SER A 63 0.05 -9.62 1.68
N GLY A 64 0.59 -10.83 1.78
CA GLY A 64 1.83 -11.13 2.48
C GLY A 64 1.99 -12.63 2.62
N THR A 65 3.24 -13.09 2.68
CA THR A 65 3.54 -14.49 2.94
C THR A 65 3.42 -14.76 4.44
N VAL A 66 2.53 -15.67 4.77
CA VAL A 66 2.43 -16.34 6.07
C VAL A 66 3.13 -17.69 5.92
N ASP A 67 3.95 -18.08 6.89
CA ASP A 67 4.64 -19.36 6.84
C ASP A 67 3.63 -20.51 6.78
N SER A 68 4.04 -21.64 6.20
CA SER A 68 3.17 -22.80 5.96
C SER A 68 2.40 -23.22 7.22
N LYS A 69 3.07 -23.29 8.37
CA LYS A 69 2.51 -23.73 9.65
C LYS A 69 1.62 -22.70 10.36
N MET A 70 1.57 -21.46 9.88
CA MET A 70 0.85 -20.38 10.55
C MET A 70 -0.58 -20.24 10.02
N THR A 71 -1.50 -19.83 10.88
CA THR A 71 -2.94 -19.66 10.57
C THR A 71 -3.40 -18.21 10.68
N GLY A 72 -4.68 -17.94 10.39
CA GLY A 72 -5.31 -16.64 10.63
C GLY A 72 -5.40 -15.76 9.39
N CYS A 73 -5.57 -14.46 9.61
CA CYS A 73 -5.89 -13.46 8.61
C CYS A 73 -4.96 -13.53 7.40
N LEU A 74 -5.47 -13.84 6.21
CA LEU A 74 -4.78 -13.74 4.94
C LEU A 74 -5.67 -13.01 3.95
N ILE A 75 -5.30 -11.76 3.65
CA ILE A 75 -6.03 -10.99 2.64
C ILE A 75 -5.64 -11.51 1.26
N VAL A 76 -6.59 -12.05 0.52
CA VAL A 76 -6.40 -12.52 -0.85
C VAL A 76 -7.08 -11.54 -1.79
N CYS A 77 -6.26 -10.76 -2.50
CA CYS A 77 -6.76 -9.81 -3.49
C CYS A 77 -7.11 -10.53 -4.80
N ILE A 78 -8.24 -10.17 -5.41
CA ILE A 78 -8.72 -10.70 -6.68
C ILE A 78 -8.48 -9.66 -7.78
N GLU A 79 -8.07 -10.11 -8.96
CA GLU A 79 -7.85 -9.32 -10.18
C GLU A 79 -7.30 -7.90 -9.97
N ARG A 80 -8.16 -6.87 -10.03
CA ARG A 80 -7.75 -5.46 -9.92
C ARG A 80 -7.26 -5.11 -8.53
N ALA A 81 -7.85 -5.69 -7.50
CA ALA A 81 -7.38 -5.52 -6.13
C ALA A 81 -5.94 -6.00 -5.93
N THR A 82 -5.39 -6.86 -6.81
CA THR A 82 -3.98 -7.28 -6.72
C THR A 82 -2.99 -6.12 -6.85
N ARG A 83 -3.43 -4.95 -7.36
CA ARG A 83 -2.63 -3.72 -7.39
C ARG A 83 -2.34 -3.16 -6.00
N LEU A 84 -3.16 -3.47 -4.99
CA LEU A 84 -3.06 -3.02 -3.61
C LEU A 84 -2.17 -3.90 -2.72
N VAL A 85 -1.78 -5.09 -3.20
CA VAL A 85 -0.98 -6.05 -2.42
C VAL A 85 0.28 -5.43 -1.84
N LYS A 86 0.98 -4.57 -2.59
CA LYS A 86 2.20 -3.90 -2.10
C LYS A 86 1.94 -2.94 -0.94
N ALA A 87 0.79 -2.27 -0.93
CA ALA A 87 0.40 -1.41 0.18
C ALA A 87 0.06 -2.26 1.41
N GLN A 88 -0.73 -3.32 1.23
CA GLN A 88 -1.11 -4.23 2.30
C GLN A 88 0.07 -5.05 2.87
N GLN A 89 1.11 -5.28 2.08
CA GLN A 89 2.35 -5.89 2.54
C GLN A 89 3.12 -5.02 3.53
N ARG A 90 2.98 -3.69 3.45
CA ARG A 90 3.64 -2.72 4.33
C ARG A 90 2.81 -2.38 5.57
N ALA A 91 1.51 -2.66 5.53
CA ALA A 91 0.62 -2.39 6.64
C ALA A 91 1.00 -3.23 7.88
N GLY A 92 0.83 -2.62 9.06
CA GLY A 92 1.10 -3.26 10.35
C GLY A 92 0.33 -4.56 10.54
N LYS A 93 0.89 -5.46 11.35
CA LYS A 93 0.36 -6.81 11.56
C LYS A 93 0.32 -7.13 13.04
N GLU A 94 -0.65 -7.96 13.42
CA GLU A 94 -0.77 -8.45 14.79
C GLU A 94 -0.85 -9.96 14.81
N TYR A 95 -0.25 -10.54 15.83
CA TYR A 95 -0.14 -11.98 15.98
C TYR A 95 -0.43 -12.38 17.42
N VAL A 96 -0.96 -13.59 17.55
CA VAL A 96 -0.93 -14.36 18.80
C VAL A 96 -0.01 -15.54 18.56
N GLY A 97 1.04 -15.62 19.38
CA GLY A 97 2.11 -16.60 19.26
C GLY A 97 2.23 -17.44 20.52
N ILE A 98 2.60 -18.70 20.33
CA ILE A 98 2.99 -19.60 21.42
C ILE A 98 4.50 -19.79 21.34
N ILE A 99 5.19 -19.37 22.40
CA ILE A 99 6.61 -19.66 22.61
C ILE A 99 6.75 -20.89 23.50
N ARG A 100 7.66 -21.79 23.13
CA ARG A 100 8.13 -22.88 24.00
C ARG A 100 9.52 -22.54 24.50
N LEU A 101 9.65 -22.40 25.82
CA LEU A 101 10.95 -22.26 26.46
C LEU A 101 11.64 -23.63 26.57
N HIS A 102 12.97 -23.66 26.50
CA HIS A 102 13.71 -24.92 26.60
C HIS A 102 13.93 -25.36 28.05
N ASN A 103 13.93 -24.43 28.99
CA ASN A 103 14.05 -24.70 30.43
C ASN A 103 13.04 -23.89 31.25
N ASP A 104 12.89 -24.25 32.52
CA ASP A 104 12.02 -23.56 33.45
C ASP A 104 12.55 -22.16 33.79
N ILE A 105 11.64 -21.23 34.03
CA ILE A 105 11.94 -19.87 34.51
C ILE A 105 11.43 -19.72 35.94
N GLU A 106 12.03 -18.81 36.70
CA GLU A 106 11.72 -18.63 38.12
C GLU A 106 10.34 -18.02 38.33
N SER A 107 9.90 -17.14 37.42
CA SER A 107 8.60 -16.47 37.51
C SER A 107 8.10 -16.02 36.15
N GLU A 108 6.77 -16.05 35.96
CA GLU A 108 6.07 -15.46 34.82
C GLU A 108 6.41 -13.97 34.63
N LEU A 109 6.68 -13.25 35.73
CA LEU A 109 7.07 -11.83 35.71
C LEU A 109 8.39 -11.60 34.94
N GLN A 110 9.28 -12.60 34.87
CA GLN A 110 10.50 -12.48 34.08
C GLN A 110 10.16 -12.48 32.58
N LEU A 111 9.22 -13.33 32.17
CA LEU A 111 8.77 -13.38 30.78
C LEU A 111 8.05 -12.09 30.38
N SER A 112 7.16 -11.55 31.23
CA SER A 112 6.48 -10.28 30.93
C SER A 112 7.45 -9.11 30.79
N ARG A 113 8.45 -9.00 31.69
CA ARG A 113 9.51 -7.98 31.61
C ARG A 113 10.33 -8.09 30.32
N VAL A 114 10.71 -9.30 29.92
CA VAL A 114 11.45 -9.50 28.66
C VAL A 114 10.61 -9.12 27.44
N LEU A 115 9.32 -9.42 27.45
CA LEU A 115 8.41 -9.00 26.38
C LEU A 115 8.29 -7.47 26.29
N GLU A 116 8.25 -6.78 27.43
CA GLU A 116 8.26 -5.30 27.52
C GLU A 116 9.59 -4.71 27.00
N ILE A 117 10.73 -5.31 27.35
CA ILE A 117 12.06 -4.90 26.84
C ILE A 117 12.12 -5.02 25.31
N LEU A 118 11.44 -6.02 24.75
CA LEU A 118 11.37 -6.25 23.30
C LEU A 118 10.23 -5.45 22.63
N THR A 119 9.95 -4.25 23.14
CA THR A 119 9.11 -3.25 22.48
C THR A 119 9.95 -2.11 21.91
N GLY A 120 9.46 -1.46 20.85
CA GLY A 120 10.19 -0.42 20.12
C GLY A 120 11.03 -0.95 18.96
N ALA A 121 12.11 -0.24 18.64
CA ALA A 121 12.97 -0.55 17.50
C ALA A 121 13.94 -1.69 17.82
N LEU A 122 13.77 -2.83 17.15
CA LEU A 122 14.56 -4.04 17.36
C LEU A 122 15.44 -4.35 16.15
N PHE A 123 16.64 -4.86 16.42
CA PHE A 123 17.48 -5.46 15.39
C PHE A 123 17.02 -6.88 15.12
N GLN A 124 16.75 -7.20 13.85
CA GLN A 124 16.47 -8.55 13.42
C GLN A 124 17.30 -8.93 12.21
N ARG A 125 17.70 -10.20 12.18
CA ARG A 125 18.19 -10.85 10.96
C ARG A 125 17.15 -11.87 10.49
N PRO A 126 16.75 -11.85 9.21
CA PRO A 126 15.86 -12.86 8.67
C PRO A 126 16.36 -14.29 8.93
N PRO A 127 15.47 -15.26 9.22
CA PRO A 127 15.83 -16.66 9.41
C PRO A 127 16.34 -17.29 8.10
N PHE A 128 16.87 -18.50 8.18
CA PHE A 128 17.40 -19.21 7.00
C PHE A 128 16.31 -19.48 5.95
N SER A 129 15.09 -19.80 6.40
CA SER A 129 13.92 -20.10 5.55
C SER A 129 13.28 -18.87 4.90
N ALA A 130 13.79 -17.66 5.14
CA ALA A 130 13.21 -16.44 4.61
C ALA A 130 13.44 -16.30 3.09
N ALA A 131 12.43 -15.80 2.37
CA ALA A 131 12.52 -15.48 0.94
C ALA A 131 13.30 -14.18 0.63
N VAL A 132 13.90 -13.54 1.65
CA VAL A 132 14.58 -12.24 1.54
C VAL A 132 16.04 -12.40 1.98
N LYS A 133 16.93 -11.62 1.38
CA LYS A 133 18.36 -11.61 1.71
C LYS A 133 18.60 -11.36 3.21
N ARG A 134 19.45 -12.17 3.82
CA ARG A 134 19.69 -12.20 5.27
C ARG A 134 20.66 -11.11 5.74
N TRP A 135 20.19 -9.87 5.79
CA TRP A 135 20.90 -8.73 6.35
C TRP A 135 20.29 -8.28 7.67
N LEU A 136 21.09 -7.62 8.52
CA LEU A 136 20.59 -7.00 9.74
C LEU A 136 19.70 -5.82 9.36
N ARG A 137 18.53 -5.72 9.99
CA ARG A 137 17.57 -4.63 9.77
C ARG A 137 16.89 -4.25 11.07
N ILE A 138 16.42 -3.01 11.10
CA ILE A 138 15.61 -2.50 12.19
C ILE A 138 14.15 -2.76 11.84
N VAL A 139 13.39 -3.26 12.80
CA VAL A 139 11.94 -3.43 12.72
C VAL A 139 11.33 -2.94 14.02
N THR A 140 10.13 -2.39 13.95
CA THR A 140 9.46 -1.85 15.14
C THR A 140 8.42 -2.84 15.67
N VAL A 141 8.49 -3.17 16.95
CA VAL A 141 7.39 -3.80 17.70
C VAL A 141 6.67 -2.70 18.44
N TYR A 142 5.40 -2.46 18.09
CA TYR A 142 4.61 -1.38 18.68
C TYR A 142 4.16 -1.73 20.08
N GLU A 143 3.72 -2.96 20.29
CA GLU A 143 3.20 -3.42 21.58
C GLU A 143 3.36 -4.93 21.69
N ASN A 144 3.64 -5.41 22.89
CA ASN A 144 3.85 -6.81 23.19
C ASN A 144 3.23 -7.13 24.56
N LYS A 145 2.36 -8.13 24.62
CA LYS A 145 1.57 -8.47 25.81
C LYS A 145 1.65 -9.96 26.07
N LEU A 146 2.02 -10.34 27.29
CA LEU A 146 1.84 -11.71 27.75
C LEU A 146 0.35 -11.94 28.02
N LEU A 147 -0.19 -13.04 27.51
CA LEU A 147 -1.57 -13.45 27.76
C LEU A 147 -1.64 -14.52 28.85
N GLU A 148 -0.79 -15.54 28.74
CA GLU A 148 -0.77 -16.65 29.67
C GLU A 148 0.61 -17.32 29.64
N TYR A 149 1.06 -17.83 30.78
CA TYR A 149 2.22 -18.70 30.87
C TYR A 149 1.91 -19.93 31.73
N ASP A 150 2.17 -21.11 31.18
CA ASP A 150 2.10 -22.38 31.91
C ASP A 150 3.51 -22.88 32.25
N PRO A 151 3.92 -22.89 33.54
CA PRO A 151 5.21 -23.39 33.96
C PRO A 151 5.41 -24.88 33.69
N LYS A 152 4.35 -25.71 33.71
CA LYS A 152 4.49 -27.17 33.56
C LYS A 152 4.85 -27.55 32.13
N THR A 153 4.17 -26.94 31.17
CA THR A 153 4.44 -27.18 29.74
C THR A 153 5.54 -26.27 29.19
N ARG A 154 5.89 -25.20 29.92
CA ARG A 154 6.80 -24.12 29.52
C ARG A 154 6.33 -23.39 28.25
N PHE A 155 5.02 -23.25 28.11
CA PHE A 155 4.41 -22.49 27.03
C PHE A 155 4.02 -21.10 27.51
N GLY A 156 4.42 -20.10 26.74
CA GLY A 156 3.93 -18.73 26.89
C GLY A 156 3.09 -18.36 25.68
N VAL A 157 1.87 -17.86 25.92
CA VAL A 157 1.01 -17.27 24.91
C VAL A 157 1.16 -15.75 25.00
N PHE A 158 1.50 -15.12 23.88
CA PHE A 158 1.67 -13.67 23.83
C PHE A 158 1.00 -13.09 22.59
N TRP A 159 0.57 -11.84 22.72
CA TRP A 159 0.07 -11.02 21.63
C TRP A 159 1.10 -9.96 21.27
N VAL A 160 1.31 -9.74 19.98
CA VAL A 160 2.29 -8.77 19.49
C VAL A 160 1.74 -7.98 18.32
N SER A 161 1.91 -6.66 18.39
CA SER A 161 1.65 -5.72 17.30
C SER A 161 2.98 -5.21 16.75
N CYS A 162 3.21 -5.39 15.46
CA CYS A 162 4.51 -5.12 14.87
C CYS A 162 4.43 -4.53 13.46
N GLU A 163 5.52 -3.89 13.07
CA GLU A 163 5.76 -3.43 11.71
C GLU A 163 5.81 -4.62 10.73
N ALA A 164 5.40 -4.37 9.49
CA ALA A 164 5.50 -5.35 8.43
C ALA A 164 6.94 -5.85 8.23
N GLY A 165 7.10 -7.17 8.13
CA GLY A 165 8.41 -7.80 7.95
C GLY A 165 9.12 -8.17 9.25
N THR A 166 8.51 -7.93 10.41
CA THR A 166 8.98 -8.50 11.67
C THR A 166 8.86 -10.03 11.65
N TYR A 167 9.94 -10.74 11.97
CA TYR A 167 9.91 -12.20 12.09
C TYR A 167 9.61 -12.60 13.53
N ILE A 168 8.40 -13.10 13.78
CA ILE A 168 8.00 -13.53 15.13
C ILE A 168 8.81 -14.75 15.60
N SER A 169 9.23 -15.63 14.69
CA SER A 169 10.13 -16.74 15.05
C SER A 169 11.45 -16.24 15.64
N THR A 170 12.03 -15.19 15.05
CA THR A 170 13.26 -14.55 15.54
C THR A 170 13.00 -13.83 16.86
N LEU A 171 11.85 -13.19 17.01
CA LEU A 171 11.43 -12.59 18.29
C LEU A 171 11.38 -13.64 19.40
N CYS A 172 10.78 -14.82 19.16
CA CYS A 172 10.76 -15.92 20.13
C CYS A 172 12.17 -16.40 20.51
N THR A 173 13.10 -16.45 19.54
CA THR A 173 14.50 -16.77 19.84
C THR A 173 15.15 -15.70 20.71
N HIS A 174 14.90 -14.41 20.45
CA HIS A 174 15.43 -13.32 21.27
C HIS A 174 14.87 -13.34 22.71
N ILE A 175 13.57 -13.63 22.88
CA ILE A 175 12.96 -13.82 24.19
C ILE A 175 13.70 -14.92 24.96
N GLY A 176 13.92 -16.07 24.33
CA GLY A 176 14.64 -17.18 24.94
C GLY A 176 16.10 -16.86 25.30
N LEU A 177 16.79 -16.08 24.46
CA LEU A 177 18.16 -15.63 24.73
C LEU A 177 18.24 -14.64 25.90
N LEU A 178 17.30 -13.70 26.01
CA LEU A 178 17.25 -12.74 27.11
C LEU A 178 16.90 -13.40 28.45
N LEU A 179 16.09 -14.46 28.42
CA LEU A 179 15.79 -15.28 29.60
C LEU A 179 16.93 -16.25 29.97
N GLY A 180 17.93 -16.44 29.10
CA GLY A 180 19.05 -17.37 29.32
C GLY A 180 18.70 -18.86 29.14
N VAL A 181 17.42 -19.21 29.09
CA VAL A 181 16.95 -20.60 28.97
C VAL A 181 16.83 -21.09 27.52
N GLY A 182 16.78 -20.18 26.54
CA GLY A 182 16.47 -20.53 25.15
C GLY A 182 14.98 -20.71 24.88
N GLY A 183 14.56 -20.51 23.63
CA GLY A 183 13.15 -20.55 23.26
C GLY A 183 12.95 -20.57 21.76
N HIS A 184 11.83 -21.17 21.35
CA HIS A 184 11.43 -21.21 19.94
C HIS A 184 9.92 -21.07 19.81
N MET A 185 9.50 -20.57 18.64
CA MET A 185 8.09 -20.45 18.29
C MET A 185 7.49 -21.85 18.04
N LYS A 186 6.39 -22.15 18.74
CA LYS A 186 5.65 -23.40 18.58
C LYS A 186 4.53 -23.22 17.57
N GLU A 187 3.67 -22.22 17.78
CA GLU A 187 2.52 -21.90 16.93
C GLU A 187 2.38 -20.39 16.77
N LEU A 188 1.75 -19.97 15.67
CA LEU A 188 1.49 -18.56 15.40
C LEU A 188 0.20 -18.41 14.59
N ARG A 189 -0.68 -17.54 15.06
CA ARG A 189 -1.88 -17.09 14.37
C ARG A 189 -1.78 -15.60 14.10
N ARG A 190 -2.04 -15.18 12.86
CA ARG A 190 -2.16 -13.76 12.51
C ARG A 190 -3.58 -13.26 12.80
N VAL A 191 -3.73 -12.38 13.77
CA VAL A 191 -5.03 -11.86 14.23
C VAL A 191 -5.43 -10.59 13.47
N ARG A 192 -4.45 -9.81 12.98
CA ARG A 192 -4.70 -8.63 12.14
C ARG A 192 -3.71 -8.53 10.99
N SER A 193 -4.20 -8.09 9.84
CA SER A 193 -3.36 -7.62 8.74
C SER A 193 -3.90 -6.29 8.20
N GLY A 194 -3.15 -5.20 8.40
CA GLY A 194 -3.63 -3.87 8.03
C GLY A 194 -4.92 -3.53 8.78
N ASN A 195 -5.96 -3.18 8.03
CA ASN A 195 -7.24 -2.72 8.59
C ASN A 195 -8.23 -3.85 8.89
N LEU A 196 -7.82 -5.11 8.68
CA LEU A 196 -8.69 -6.27 8.84
C LEU A 196 -8.20 -7.15 9.97
N THR A 197 -9.12 -7.43 10.88
CA THR A 197 -8.97 -8.34 12.01
C THR A 197 -9.69 -9.67 11.75
N GLU A 198 -9.52 -10.62 12.67
CA GLU A 198 -10.28 -11.87 12.64
C GLU A 198 -11.79 -11.71 12.89
N LYS A 199 -12.20 -10.60 13.51
CA LYS A 199 -13.61 -10.27 13.75
C LYS A 199 -14.28 -9.69 12.51
N ASP A 200 -13.51 -9.20 11.54
CA ASP A 200 -14.01 -8.54 10.33
C ASP A 200 -14.42 -9.56 9.26
N ASN A 201 -15.43 -10.37 9.57
CA ASN A 201 -16.04 -11.38 8.69
C ASN A 201 -14.98 -12.21 7.96
N MET A 202 -14.11 -12.82 8.76
CA MET A 202 -13.14 -13.77 8.28
C MET A 202 -13.85 -15.03 7.79
N VAL A 203 -13.43 -15.53 6.63
CA VAL A 203 -14.05 -16.68 5.96
C VAL A 203 -13.04 -17.79 5.73
N THR A 204 -13.49 -19.04 5.76
CA THR A 204 -12.65 -20.19 5.46
C THR A 204 -12.63 -20.50 3.97
N MET A 205 -11.74 -21.39 3.53
CA MET A 205 -11.77 -21.85 2.13
C MET A 205 -13.03 -22.67 1.81
N HIS A 206 -13.63 -23.31 2.81
CA HIS A 206 -14.89 -24.05 2.65
C HIS A 206 -16.02 -23.08 2.31
N ASP A 207 -16.11 -21.96 3.04
CA ASP A 207 -17.10 -20.91 2.74
C ASP A 207 -16.98 -20.37 1.31
N VAL A 208 -15.74 -20.19 0.82
CA VAL A 208 -15.48 -19.72 -0.56
C VAL A 208 -15.95 -20.76 -1.58
N LEU A 209 -15.70 -22.04 -1.32
CA LEU A 209 -16.13 -23.13 -2.18
C LEU A 209 -17.66 -23.25 -2.21
N ASP A 210 -18.29 -23.21 -1.05
CA ASP A 210 -19.74 -23.33 -0.90
C ASP A 210 -20.46 -22.14 -1.53
N ALA A 211 -19.92 -20.92 -1.36
CA ALA A 211 -20.45 -19.72 -2.00
C ALA A 211 -20.34 -19.79 -3.53
N GLN A 212 -19.25 -20.33 -4.07
CA GLN A 212 -19.12 -20.55 -5.51
C GLN A 212 -20.09 -21.62 -6.01
N TRP A 213 -20.27 -22.71 -5.26
CA TRP A 213 -21.22 -23.76 -5.60
C TRP A 213 -22.67 -23.24 -5.60
N GLN A 214 -23.03 -22.37 -4.65
CA GLN A 214 -24.35 -21.74 -4.61
C GLN A 214 -24.61 -20.83 -5.82
N LEU A 215 -23.60 -20.09 -6.27
CA LEU A 215 -23.70 -19.31 -7.50
C LEU A 215 -23.89 -20.21 -8.72
N ASP A 216 -23.12 -21.29 -8.84
CA ASP A 216 -23.18 -22.18 -10.01
C ASP A 216 -24.51 -22.93 -10.10
N ASN A 217 -25.05 -23.41 -8.97
CA ASN A 217 -26.24 -24.27 -8.96
C ASN A 217 -27.55 -23.52 -8.74
N LYS A 218 -27.55 -22.49 -7.87
CA LYS A 218 -28.74 -21.73 -7.48
C LYS A 218 -28.80 -20.34 -8.10
N LYS A 219 -27.74 -19.90 -8.80
CA LYS A 219 -27.59 -18.53 -9.35
C LYS A 219 -27.78 -17.43 -8.30
N ASP A 220 -27.51 -17.76 -7.05
CA ASP A 220 -27.66 -16.85 -5.92
C ASP A 220 -26.30 -16.24 -5.57
N GLU A 221 -26.19 -14.92 -5.73
CA GLU A 221 -24.96 -14.16 -5.51
C GLU A 221 -24.77 -13.74 -4.04
N THR A 222 -25.80 -13.87 -3.20
CA THR A 222 -25.81 -13.29 -1.85
C THR A 222 -24.66 -13.79 -0.98
N TYR A 223 -24.38 -15.10 -1.02
CA TYR A 223 -23.30 -15.68 -0.23
C TYR A 223 -21.93 -15.20 -0.71
N LEU A 224 -21.69 -15.15 -2.02
CA LEU A 224 -20.40 -14.69 -2.54
C LEU A 224 -20.16 -13.19 -2.29
N ARG A 225 -21.21 -12.37 -2.35
CA ARG A 225 -21.17 -10.94 -1.97
C ARG A 225 -20.91 -10.73 -0.47
N ARG A 226 -21.17 -11.73 0.38
CA ARG A 226 -20.79 -11.72 1.80
C ARG A 226 -19.33 -12.13 2.01
N VAL A 227 -18.84 -13.10 1.21
CA VAL A 227 -17.47 -13.64 1.31
C VAL A 227 -16.43 -12.64 0.78
N ILE A 228 -16.78 -11.94 -0.31
CA ILE A 228 -15.90 -10.99 -0.99
C ILE A 228 -16.23 -9.59 -0.51
N TYR A 229 -15.20 -8.81 -0.17
CA TYR A 229 -15.33 -7.38 0.11
C TYR A 229 -14.78 -6.55 -1.05
N PRO A 230 -15.29 -5.33 -1.29
CA PRO A 230 -14.63 -4.47 -2.25
C PRO A 230 -13.28 -4.00 -1.69
N LEU A 231 -12.25 -4.07 -2.51
CA LEU A 231 -11.48 -2.88 -2.81
C LEU A 231 -11.14 -1.91 -1.66
N GLU A 232 -12.04 -0.95 -1.59
CA GLU A 232 -12.08 0.28 -0.84
C GLU A 232 -12.02 0.02 0.67
N LYS A 233 -12.52 -1.12 1.14
CA LYS A 233 -12.45 -1.48 2.56
C LYS A 233 -11.00 -1.57 3.06
N LEU A 234 -10.04 -1.90 2.19
CA LEU A 234 -8.61 -1.92 2.50
C LEU A 234 -7.97 -0.54 2.63
N LEU A 235 -8.66 0.50 2.17
CA LEU A 235 -8.15 1.86 2.03
C LEU A 235 -8.76 2.84 3.06
N THR A 236 -9.66 2.34 3.90
CA THR A 236 -10.38 3.08 4.95
C THR A 236 -9.50 3.84 5.94
N SER A 237 -8.25 3.40 6.16
CA SER A 237 -7.30 4.05 7.07
C SER A 237 -6.59 5.27 6.46
N HIS A 238 -6.67 5.46 5.14
CA HIS A 238 -5.96 6.55 4.47
C HIS A 238 -6.89 7.77 4.38
N LYS A 239 -6.29 8.96 4.51
CA LYS A 239 -7.02 10.21 4.28
C LYS A 239 -7.44 10.34 2.81
N ARG A 240 -8.57 11.01 2.58
CA ARG A 240 -9.27 10.99 1.30
C ARG A 240 -9.25 12.35 0.60
N ILE A 241 -9.14 12.31 -0.72
CA ILE A 241 -9.41 13.44 -1.60
C ILE A 241 -10.43 13.01 -2.65
N VAL A 242 -11.55 13.71 -2.72
CA VAL A 242 -12.61 13.48 -3.71
C VAL A 242 -12.31 14.30 -4.96
N MET A 243 -12.26 13.64 -6.12
CA MET A 243 -12.02 14.30 -7.40
C MET A 243 -13.32 14.44 -8.20
N LYS A 244 -13.38 15.50 -9.02
CA LYS A 244 -14.40 15.68 -10.05
C LYS A 244 -14.30 14.57 -11.09
N ASP A 245 -15.45 14.09 -11.57
CA ASP A 245 -15.57 13.06 -12.60
C ASP A 245 -14.75 13.37 -13.87
N SER A 246 -14.62 14.65 -14.22
CA SER A 246 -13.84 15.14 -15.36
C SER A 246 -12.33 14.84 -15.27
N ALA A 247 -11.80 14.76 -14.04
CA ALA A 247 -10.38 14.53 -13.76
C ALA A 247 -10.06 13.05 -13.55
N VAL A 248 -11.05 12.21 -13.24
CA VAL A 248 -10.87 10.79 -12.86
C VAL A 248 -10.10 10.01 -13.91
N ASN A 249 -10.53 10.06 -15.18
CA ASN A 249 -9.89 9.26 -16.21
C ASN A 249 -8.46 9.76 -16.49
N ALA A 250 -8.14 11.05 -16.27
CA ALA A 250 -6.78 11.57 -16.47
C ALA A 250 -5.80 10.94 -15.45
N ILE A 251 -6.25 10.83 -14.20
CA ILE A 251 -5.52 10.16 -13.13
C ILE A 251 -5.37 8.67 -13.43
N CYS A 252 -6.39 8.03 -14.04
CA CYS A 252 -6.30 6.63 -14.48
C CYS A 252 -5.21 6.38 -15.54
N TYR A 253 -4.88 7.41 -16.34
CA TYR A 253 -3.73 7.39 -17.26
C TYR A 253 -2.39 7.70 -16.58
N GLY A 254 -2.39 8.06 -15.31
CA GLY A 254 -1.19 8.38 -14.52
C GLY A 254 -0.90 9.87 -14.41
N ALA A 255 -1.87 10.75 -14.71
CA ALA A 255 -1.73 12.16 -14.36
C ALA A 255 -1.70 12.35 -12.84
N ASN A 256 -1.07 13.42 -12.39
CA ASN A 256 -1.12 13.84 -10.98
C ASN A 256 -2.43 14.59 -10.71
N ALA A 257 -2.87 14.55 -9.46
CA ALA A 257 -4.07 15.27 -9.05
C ALA A 257 -3.76 16.76 -8.94
N MET A 258 -4.47 17.56 -9.72
CA MET A 258 -4.34 19.02 -9.74
C MET A 258 -5.51 19.65 -8.99
N LEU A 259 -5.26 20.78 -8.35
CA LEU A 259 -6.23 21.48 -7.51
C LEU A 259 -7.58 21.78 -8.18
N PRO A 260 -7.65 22.19 -9.47
CA PRO A 260 -8.94 22.44 -10.14
C PRO A 260 -9.86 21.20 -10.23
N GLY A 261 -9.27 20.01 -10.14
CA GLY A 261 -9.98 18.74 -10.16
C GLY A 261 -10.44 18.25 -8.80
N VAL A 262 -9.99 18.87 -7.70
CA VAL A 262 -10.41 18.51 -6.34
C VAL A 262 -11.81 19.05 -6.08
N LEU A 263 -12.65 18.22 -5.47
CA LEU A 263 -14.00 18.59 -5.04
C LEU A 263 -14.07 18.74 -3.52
N GLN A 264 -13.52 17.78 -2.79
CA GLN A 264 -13.47 17.73 -1.33
C GLN A 264 -12.17 17.07 -0.89
N TYR A 265 -11.72 17.37 0.33
CA TYR A 265 -10.53 16.78 0.93
C TYR A 265 -10.75 16.62 2.44
N GLU A 266 -10.08 15.64 3.02
CA GLU A 266 -10.12 15.37 4.46
C GLU A 266 -9.18 16.28 5.24
N ASP A 267 -9.54 16.57 6.49
CA ASP A 267 -8.74 17.42 7.35
C ASP A 267 -7.47 16.72 7.83
N GLY A 268 -6.46 17.53 8.16
CA GLY A 268 -5.20 17.06 8.73
C GLY A 268 -4.29 16.33 7.75
N ILE A 269 -4.50 16.42 6.44
CA ILE A 269 -3.55 15.94 5.42
C ILE A 269 -2.23 16.71 5.55
N GLU A 270 -1.14 15.96 5.74
CA GLU A 270 0.22 16.48 5.80
C GLU A 270 1.01 16.22 4.51
N VAL A 271 2.06 17.00 4.27
CA VAL A 271 2.91 16.83 3.09
C VAL A 271 3.69 15.51 3.18
N ASN A 272 3.80 14.80 2.06
CA ASN A 272 4.39 13.47 1.92
C ASN A 272 3.62 12.31 2.58
N GLU A 273 2.41 12.55 3.07
CA GLU A 273 1.53 11.51 3.59
C GLU A 273 0.92 10.67 2.44
N GLU A 274 0.70 9.38 2.67
CA GLU A 274 -0.02 8.51 1.73
C GLU A 274 -1.53 8.71 1.87
N ILE A 275 -2.16 9.13 0.78
CA ILE A 275 -3.59 9.44 0.71
C ILE A 275 -4.26 8.62 -0.40
N VAL A 276 -5.57 8.53 -0.34
CA VAL A 276 -6.39 7.84 -1.34
C VAL A 276 -7.25 8.86 -2.07
N ILE A 277 -7.20 8.81 -3.40
CA ILE A 277 -8.03 9.64 -4.25
C ILE A 277 -9.25 8.84 -4.67
N ILE A 278 -10.44 9.37 -4.39
CA ILE A 278 -11.73 8.72 -4.64
C ILE A 278 -12.61 9.51 -5.60
N THR A 279 -13.56 8.83 -6.23
CA THR A 279 -14.65 9.46 -6.98
C THR A 279 -15.74 9.96 -6.04
N THR A 280 -16.69 10.74 -6.57
CA THR A 280 -17.92 11.15 -5.87
C THR A 280 -18.78 9.96 -5.41
N LYS A 281 -18.62 8.81 -6.07
CA LYS A 281 -19.30 7.54 -5.73
C LYS A 281 -18.57 6.72 -4.66
N GLY A 282 -17.39 7.16 -4.24
CA GLY A 282 -16.55 6.42 -3.30
C GLY A 282 -15.67 5.33 -3.92
N GLU A 283 -15.51 5.28 -5.25
CA GLU A 283 -14.60 4.32 -5.90
C GLU A 283 -13.14 4.78 -5.74
N ALA A 284 -12.23 3.85 -5.44
CA ALA A 284 -10.82 4.18 -5.29
C ALA A 284 -10.13 4.36 -6.66
N ILE A 285 -9.75 5.60 -6.98
CA ILE A 285 -9.05 5.94 -8.23
C ILE A 285 -7.58 5.51 -8.14
N CYS A 286 -6.88 6.01 -7.12
CA CYS A 286 -5.46 5.73 -6.90
C CYS A 286 -5.03 5.97 -5.45
N ILE A 287 -3.94 5.32 -5.05
CA ILE A 287 -3.12 5.77 -3.92
C ILE A 287 -2.16 6.84 -4.44
N ALA A 288 -2.06 7.95 -3.73
CA ALA A 288 -1.21 9.08 -4.05
C ALA A 288 -0.42 9.53 -2.82
N VAL A 289 0.61 10.34 -3.05
CA VAL A 289 1.35 11.02 -1.99
C VAL A 289 0.96 12.49 -2.02
N ALA A 290 0.54 13.02 -0.88
CA ALA A 290 0.16 14.42 -0.74
C ALA A 290 1.38 15.33 -0.95
N MET A 291 1.25 16.32 -1.83
CA MET A 291 2.27 17.35 -2.10
C MET A 291 1.91 18.69 -1.44
N MET A 292 0.69 18.79 -0.91
CA MET A 292 0.10 19.96 -0.28
C MET A 292 -0.54 19.53 1.03
N SER A 293 -0.49 20.39 2.05
CA SER A 293 -1.22 20.18 3.29
C SER A 293 -2.64 20.71 3.16
N THR A 294 -3.51 20.34 4.10
CA THR A 294 -4.91 20.82 4.14
C THR A 294 -5.01 22.35 4.06
N ALA A 295 -4.13 23.06 4.79
CA ALA A 295 -4.09 24.52 4.79
C ALA A 295 -3.72 25.08 3.42
N THR A 296 -2.76 24.49 2.71
CA THR A 296 -2.35 24.98 1.38
C THR A 296 -3.36 24.64 0.29
N ILE A 297 -4.05 23.49 0.40
CA ILE A 297 -5.16 23.14 -0.51
C ILE A 297 -6.28 24.19 -0.42
N SER A 298 -6.53 24.73 0.78
CA SER A 298 -7.59 25.72 1.00
C SER A 298 -7.26 27.13 0.49
N THR A 299 -5.98 27.51 0.44
CA THR A 299 -5.56 28.88 0.13
C THR A 299 -5.04 29.07 -1.29
N CYS A 300 -4.49 28.03 -1.91
CA CYS A 300 -3.93 28.12 -3.26
C CYS A 300 -5.02 28.12 -4.35
N ASP A 301 -4.80 28.85 -5.45
CA ASP A 301 -5.69 28.80 -6.62
C ASP A 301 -5.30 27.71 -7.64
N HIS A 302 -4.03 27.30 -7.63
CA HIS A 302 -3.44 26.38 -8.59
C HIS A 302 -2.31 25.57 -7.97
N GLY A 303 -2.12 24.35 -8.47
CA GLY A 303 -0.99 23.52 -8.07
C GLY A 303 -1.30 22.03 -8.11
N MET A 304 -0.26 21.25 -7.84
CA MET A 304 -0.33 19.79 -7.74
C MET A 304 -0.62 19.41 -6.30
N VAL A 305 -1.78 18.80 -6.07
CA VAL A 305 -2.25 18.41 -4.73
C VAL A 305 -1.63 17.09 -4.32
N ALA A 306 -1.61 16.13 -5.24
CA ALA A 306 -1.08 14.80 -4.95
C ALA A 306 -0.40 14.16 -6.16
N ALA A 307 0.72 13.50 -5.92
CA ALA A 307 1.45 12.73 -6.91
C ALA A 307 0.93 11.29 -6.95
N SER A 308 0.47 10.84 -8.12
CA SER A 308 -0.10 9.50 -8.30
C SER A 308 0.96 8.41 -8.09
N LYS A 309 0.82 7.60 -7.04
CA LYS A 309 1.76 6.50 -6.73
C LYS A 309 1.31 5.19 -7.35
N ARG A 310 0.02 4.84 -7.19
CA ARG A 310 -0.56 3.61 -7.73
C ARG A 310 -2.00 3.82 -8.12
N VAL A 311 -2.25 3.91 -9.42
CA VAL A 311 -3.62 3.85 -9.97
C VAL A 311 -4.25 2.50 -9.62
N ILE A 312 -5.56 2.45 -9.40
CA ILE A 312 -6.35 1.26 -9.08
C ILE A 312 -7.47 1.10 -10.12
N LEU A 313 -8.28 2.14 -10.29
CA LEU A 313 -9.40 2.19 -11.23
C LEU A 313 -8.97 1.92 -12.67
N GLU A 314 -9.87 1.33 -13.46
CA GLU A 314 -9.63 1.05 -14.87
C GLU A 314 -9.64 2.33 -15.71
N ARG A 315 -8.85 2.31 -16.78
CA ARG A 315 -8.88 3.38 -17.78
C ARG A 315 -10.23 3.34 -18.51
N ASP A 316 -10.71 4.51 -18.90
CA ASP A 316 -11.97 4.67 -19.64
C ASP A 316 -13.24 4.22 -18.88
N THR A 317 -13.16 4.00 -17.56
CA THR A 317 -14.35 3.89 -16.68
C THR A 317 -15.18 5.17 -16.71
N TYR A 318 -14.49 6.32 -16.79
CA TYR A 318 -15.10 7.65 -16.94
C TYR A 318 -14.73 8.24 -18.30
N PRO A 319 -15.62 9.05 -18.92
CA PRO A 319 -15.34 9.62 -20.24
C PRO A 319 -14.12 10.53 -20.21
N ARG A 320 -13.37 10.58 -21.32
CA ARG A 320 -12.23 11.48 -21.47
C ARG A 320 -12.74 12.90 -21.68
N GLN A 321 -12.66 13.73 -20.64
CA GLN A 321 -13.10 15.12 -20.69
C GLN A 321 -11.94 16.12 -20.83
N TRP A 322 -10.68 15.67 -20.70
CA TRP A 322 -9.55 16.52 -21.08
C TRP A 322 -9.45 16.60 -22.60
N GLY A 323 -9.24 17.81 -23.10
CA GLY A 323 -9.03 18.03 -24.52
C GLY A 323 -7.83 17.24 -25.03
N LEU A 324 -7.97 16.74 -26.26
CA LEU A 324 -6.81 16.45 -27.10
C LEU A 324 -5.98 17.74 -27.15
N GLY A 325 -4.70 17.68 -26.75
CA GLY A 325 -3.84 18.86 -26.73
C GLY A 325 -3.89 19.62 -28.05
N PRO A 326 -3.53 20.92 -28.10
CA PRO A 326 -3.85 21.83 -29.20
C PRO A 326 -3.61 21.28 -30.62
N LYS A 327 -2.56 20.46 -30.80
CA LYS A 327 -2.26 19.79 -32.08
C LYS A 327 -3.21 18.65 -32.44
N ALA A 328 -3.64 17.86 -31.48
CA ALA A 328 -4.59 16.78 -31.70
C ALA A 328 -6.02 17.32 -31.87
N GLY A 329 -6.36 18.44 -31.23
CA GLY A 329 -7.54 19.25 -31.56
C GLY A 329 -7.52 19.78 -33.00
N GLN A 330 -6.42 20.41 -33.42
CA GLN A 330 -6.22 20.86 -34.81
C GLN A 330 -6.30 19.71 -35.82
N LYS A 331 -5.72 18.55 -35.50
CA LYS A 331 -5.80 17.34 -36.33
C LYS A 331 -7.23 16.85 -36.52
N ARG A 332 -8.03 16.86 -35.44
CA ARG A 332 -9.45 16.50 -35.48
C ARG A 332 -10.25 17.50 -36.31
N MET A 333 -10.02 18.80 -36.13
CA MET A 333 -10.66 19.86 -36.94
C MET A 333 -10.30 19.76 -38.43
N MET A 334 -9.05 19.43 -38.78
CA MET A 334 -8.64 19.28 -40.19
C MET A 334 -9.26 18.05 -40.85
N ARG A 335 -9.40 16.94 -40.10
CA ARG A 335 -10.13 15.75 -40.57
C ARG A 335 -11.63 16.03 -40.77
N GLN A 336 -12.25 16.79 -39.85
CA GLN A 336 -13.63 17.26 -40.03
C GLN A 336 -13.79 18.21 -41.22
N ARG A 337 -12.74 18.96 -41.60
CA ARG A 337 -12.68 19.81 -42.79
C ARG A 337 -12.27 19.07 -44.08
N GLY A 338 -12.26 17.73 -44.09
CA GLY A 338 -12.03 16.92 -45.30
C GLY A 338 -10.60 16.91 -45.86
N LYS A 339 -9.58 17.33 -45.09
CA LYS A 339 -8.19 17.37 -45.58
C LYS A 339 -7.54 15.97 -45.57
N SER A 340 -6.70 15.70 -46.58
CA SER A 340 -6.06 14.40 -46.80
C SER A 340 -5.05 14.00 -45.71
N GLU A 341 -4.84 12.69 -45.53
CA GLU A 341 -3.97 12.15 -44.47
C GLU A 341 -2.51 12.60 -44.59
N SER A 342 -2.02 12.84 -45.81
CA SER A 342 -0.67 13.34 -46.08
C SER A 342 -0.42 14.73 -45.49
N GLN A 343 -1.38 15.65 -45.62
CA GLN A 343 -1.31 16.98 -45.00
C GLN A 343 -1.33 16.88 -43.47
N THR A 344 -2.08 15.92 -42.95
CA THR A 344 -2.25 15.68 -41.52
C THR A 344 -1.00 15.07 -40.86
N GLN A 345 -0.22 14.25 -41.57
CA GLN A 345 1.03 13.65 -41.09
C GLN A 345 2.19 14.65 -41.02
N SER A 346 2.25 15.63 -41.92
CA SER A 346 3.30 16.66 -41.98
C SER A 346 3.46 17.47 -40.68
N ILE A 347 2.34 17.75 -39.99
CA ILE A 347 2.30 18.48 -38.72
C ILE A 347 2.80 17.60 -37.57
N SER A 348 2.51 16.29 -37.60
CA SER A 348 3.01 15.36 -36.58
C SER A 348 4.53 15.23 -36.62
N ARG A 349 5.12 15.19 -37.83
CA ARG A 349 6.58 15.17 -38.05
C ARG A 349 7.22 16.48 -37.57
N LYS A 350 6.70 17.63 -37.98
CA LYS A 350 7.20 18.95 -37.50
C LYS A 350 7.06 19.10 -35.97
N GLY A 351 6.01 18.52 -35.39
CA GLY A 351 5.79 18.52 -33.95
C GLY A 351 6.74 17.62 -33.16
N ALA A 352 7.03 16.42 -33.65
CA ALA A 352 7.97 15.49 -33.03
C ALA A 352 9.41 16.06 -33.01
N VAL A 353 9.81 16.72 -34.10
CA VAL A 353 11.10 17.42 -34.20
C VAL A 353 11.20 18.54 -33.16
N ALA A 354 10.15 19.37 -33.00
CA ALA A 354 10.13 20.46 -32.02
C ALA A 354 10.15 19.96 -30.56
N VAL A 355 9.49 18.84 -30.26
CA VAL A 355 9.52 18.21 -28.93
C VAL A 355 10.89 17.59 -28.66
N GLY A 356 11.49 16.89 -29.64
CA GLY A 356 12.85 16.38 -29.55
C GLY A 356 13.89 17.47 -29.30
N GLN A 357 13.77 18.62 -29.98
CA GLN A 357 14.62 19.78 -29.77
C GLN A 357 14.45 20.40 -28.38
N ARG A 358 13.22 20.48 -27.84
CA ARG A 358 12.97 20.98 -26.48
C ARG A 358 13.49 20.04 -25.40
N ILE A 359 13.36 18.72 -25.58
CA ILE A 359 13.92 17.72 -24.67
C ILE A 359 15.45 17.77 -24.69
N ALA A 360 16.05 17.88 -25.88
CA ALA A 360 17.50 18.04 -26.03
C ALA A 360 18.01 19.35 -25.39
N LYS A 361 17.26 20.45 -25.52
CA LYS A 361 17.60 21.73 -24.88
C LYS A 361 17.55 21.63 -23.35
N ARG A 362 16.48 21.06 -22.79
CA ARG A 362 16.35 20.83 -21.33
C ARG A 362 17.43 19.88 -20.79
N LYS A 363 17.85 18.89 -21.58
CA LYS A 363 18.92 17.96 -21.19
C LYS A 363 20.27 18.68 -21.15
N ARG A 364 20.59 19.51 -22.15
CA ARG A 364 21.79 20.37 -22.16
C ARG A 364 21.79 21.39 -21.03
N GLU A 365 20.65 22.01 -20.72
CA GLU A 365 20.52 22.94 -19.59
C GLU A 365 20.75 22.25 -18.24
N ARG A 366 20.29 20.99 -18.08
CA ARG A 366 20.58 20.18 -16.89
C ARG A 366 22.06 19.79 -16.80
N GLU A 367 22.66 19.30 -17.88
CA GLU A 367 24.09 18.96 -17.93
C GLU A 367 24.98 20.18 -17.66
N TYR A 368 24.61 21.35 -18.18
CA TYR A 368 25.29 22.62 -17.91
C TYR A 368 25.18 23.04 -16.43
N ASN A 369 23.99 22.92 -15.84
CA ASN A 369 23.79 23.22 -14.41
C ASN A 369 24.52 22.20 -13.49
N GLU A 370 24.59 20.93 -13.87
CA GLU A 370 25.37 19.92 -13.14
C GLU A 370 26.88 20.18 -13.24
N MET A 371 27.40 20.56 -14.40
CA MET A 371 28.80 20.98 -14.57
C MET A 371 29.13 22.28 -13.82
N ALA A 372 28.22 23.26 -13.82
CA ALA A 372 28.37 24.49 -13.05
C ALA A 372 28.40 24.21 -11.54
N SER A 373 27.49 23.35 -11.04
CA SER A 373 27.44 22.98 -9.62
C SER A 373 28.71 22.25 -9.16
N THR A 374 29.24 21.31 -9.96
CA THR A 374 30.46 20.53 -9.66
C THR A 374 31.72 21.38 -9.73
N SER A 375 31.79 22.35 -10.64
CA SER A 375 32.90 23.31 -10.70
C SER A 375 32.92 24.25 -9.48
N THR A 376 31.74 24.61 -8.96
CA THR A 376 31.59 25.47 -7.78
C THR A 376 31.96 24.71 -6.50
N THR A 377 31.57 23.45 -6.37
CA THR A 377 31.98 22.58 -5.25
C THR A 377 33.49 22.34 -5.23
N ARG A 378 34.12 22.10 -6.38
CA ARG A 378 35.58 21.93 -6.48
C ARG A 378 36.35 23.18 -6.04
N LYS A 379 35.91 24.38 -6.45
CA LYS A 379 36.54 25.65 -6.00
C LYS A 379 36.40 25.84 -4.48
N PHE A 380 35.24 25.49 -3.91
CA PHE A 380 35.00 25.56 -2.47
C PHE A 380 35.88 24.58 -1.68
N GLU A 381 36.04 23.34 -2.15
CA GLU A 381 36.94 22.36 -1.51
C GLU A 381 38.41 22.76 -1.59
N GLU A 382 38.82 23.41 -2.67
CA GLU A 382 40.19 23.89 -2.87
C GLU A 382 40.52 25.08 -1.96
N GLN A 383 39.57 26.02 -1.79
CA GLN A 383 39.66 27.09 -0.79
C GLN A 383 39.74 26.53 0.63
N ARG A 384 38.88 25.57 0.98
CA ARG A 384 38.87 24.93 2.30
C ARG A 384 40.17 24.15 2.59
N ARG A 385 40.79 23.55 1.57
CA ARG A 385 42.13 22.92 1.67
C ARG A 385 43.24 23.94 1.86
N LYS A 386 43.18 25.10 1.19
CA LYS A 386 44.14 26.21 1.40
C LYS A 386 44.03 26.81 2.79
N GLU A 387 42.81 26.97 3.31
CA GLU A 387 42.54 27.41 4.68
C GLU A 387 43.06 26.42 5.72
N LYS A 388 42.78 25.13 5.57
CA LYS A 388 43.33 24.09 6.45
C LYS A 388 44.87 24.03 6.41
N ARG A 389 45.49 24.28 5.26
CA ARG A 389 46.96 24.38 5.13
C ARG A 389 47.51 25.63 5.83
N LYS A 390 46.81 26.77 5.76
CA LYS A 390 47.16 27.97 6.55
C LYS A 390 47.04 27.69 8.04
N GLN A 391 45.92 27.12 8.51
CA GLN A 391 45.72 26.80 9.93
C GLN A 391 46.76 25.82 10.49
N ARG A 392 47.15 24.80 9.72
CA ARG A 392 48.24 23.89 10.12
C ARG A 392 49.61 24.56 10.22
N ARG A 393 49.82 25.67 9.50
CA ARG A 393 51.08 26.43 9.51
C ARG A 393 51.22 27.33 10.75
N TRP A 394 50.12 27.62 11.45
CA TRP A 394 50.09 28.36 12.71
C TRP A 394 50.19 27.46 13.96
N ILE A 395 50.14 26.13 13.81
CA ILE A 395 50.22 25.16 14.93
C ILE A 395 51.66 24.63 15.13
N VAL A 396 52.60 25.08 14.30
CA VAL A 396 54.02 24.72 14.41
C VAL A 396 54.84 26.01 14.47
N TRP A 397 54.60 26.82 15.51
CA TRP A 397 55.50 27.85 16.06
C TRP A 397 55.13 28.05 17.52
#